data_AF-A0A1J4VD81-F1
#
_entry.id   AF-A0A1J4VD81-F1
#
_cell.length_a   1.000
_cell.length_b   1.000
_cell.length_c   1.000
_cell.angle_alpha   90.00
_cell.angle_beta   90.00
_cell.angle_gamma   90.00
#
_symmetry.space_group_name_H-M   'P 1'
#
loop_
_entity.id
_entity.type
_entity.pdbx_description
1 polymer ?
#
loop_
_entity_poly.entity_id
_entity_poly.type
_entity_poly.pdbx_seq_one_letter_code
_entity_poly.pdbx_strand_id
1 'polypeptide(L)'
;MAYRIFDVKVAKVEASRLVIKRKRVKENKVKYLKTAFVVNNQTLITDKDNHTVTLLDIKVGSRVTIDFIKTQDRKLLAKGINALRSVYK
;
A
#
# COMPACT_ATOMS: atom_id res chain seq x y z
N MET A 1 1.46 19.88 -2.59
CA MET A 1 1.13 18.57 -1.97
C MET A 1 2.43 17.88 -1.55
N ALA A 2 2.53 17.37 -0.32
CA ALA A 2 3.68 16.55 0.10
C ALA A 2 3.37 15.07 -0.17
N TYR A 3 4.06 14.46 -1.12
CA TYR A 3 3.99 13.01 -1.35
C TYR A 3 4.74 12.30 -0.23
N ARG A 4 4.11 11.27 0.35
CA ARG A 4 4.77 10.40 1.32
C ARG A 4 4.89 9.01 0.71
N ILE A 5 6.13 8.58 0.54
CA ILE A 5 6.48 7.26 0.04
C ILE A 5 6.48 6.30 1.24
N PHE A 6 5.81 5.16 1.10
CA PHE A 6 5.83 4.10 2.11
C PHE A 6 6.18 2.76 1.49
N ASP A 7 7.35 2.23 1.85
CA ASP A 7 7.72 0.84 1.57
C ASP A 7 7.18 -0.07 2.68
N VAL A 8 6.27 -0.97 2.30
CA VAL A 8 5.46 -1.75 3.24
C VAL A 8 5.13 -3.13 2.72
N LYS A 9 4.94 -4.08 3.65
CA LYS A 9 4.39 -5.41 3.34
C LYS A 9 2.87 -5.37 3.40
N VAL A 10 2.22 -5.85 2.34
CA VAL A 10 0.76 -5.91 2.24
C VAL A 10 0.22 -6.91 3.25
N ALA A 11 -0.75 -6.49 4.06
CA ALA A 11 -1.38 -7.34 5.06
C ALA A 11 -2.75 -7.88 4.61
N LYS A 12 -3.45 -7.13 3.76
CA LYS A 12 -4.71 -7.55 3.13
C LYS A 12 -4.96 -6.68 1.89
N VAL A 13 -5.54 -7.28 0.86
CA VAL A 13 -6.03 -6.59 -0.33
C VAL A 13 -7.55 -6.71 -0.36
N GLU A 14 -8.23 -5.60 -0.58
CA GLU A 14 -9.68 -5.50 -0.77
C GLU A 14 -9.95 -4.83 -2.11
N ALA A 15 -11.15 -4.97 -2.67
CA ALA A 15 -11.49 -4.52 -4.02
C ALA A 15 -11.11 -3.05 -4.33
N SER A 16 -11.17 -2.17 -3.32
CA SER A 16 -10.83 -0.74 -3.48
C SER A 16 -9.83 -0.24 -2.43
N ARG A 17 -9.17 -1.14 -1.69
CA ARG A 17 -8.30 -0.77 -0.57
C ARG A 17 -7.12 -1.70 -0.40
N LEU A 18 -5.97 -1.11 -0.09
CA LEU A 18 -4.77 -1.85 0.31
C LEU A 18 -4.53 -1.62 1.80
N VAL A 19 -4.62 -2.69 2.58
CA VAL A 19 -4.43 -2.63 4.04
C VAL A 19 -3.06 -3.16 4.39
N ILE A 20 -2.34 -2.36 5.17
CA ILE A 20 -1.04 -2.71 5.72
C ILE A 20 -1.12 -2.82 7.24
N LYS A 21 -0.22 -3.60 7.82
CA LYS A 21 -0.01 -3.64 9.27
C LYS A 21 1.37 -3.08 9.56
N ARG A 22 1.43 -2.02 10.36
CA ARG A 22 2.70 -1.47 10.88
C ARG A 22 2.90 -1.91 12.32
N LYS A 23 4.04 -2.52 12.61
CA LYS A 23 4.48 -2.78 13.98
C LYS A 23 4.92 -1.45 14.57
N ARG A 24 4.26 -0.97 15.62
CA ARG A 24 4.68 0.16 16.44
C ARG A 24 5.04 -0.37 17.81
N VAL A 25 6.25 -0.10 18.26
CA VAL A 25 6.70 -0.44 19.61
C VAL A 25 6.63 0.84 20.44
N LYS A 26 6.00 0.76 21.62
CA LYS A 26 5.96 1.86 22.60
C LYS A 26 6.07 1.23 23.97
N GLU A 27 7.04 1.67 24.78
CA GLU A 27 7.18 1.31 26.20
C GLU A 27 6.97 -0.20 26.46
N ASN A 28 7.81 -1.06 25.84
CA ASN A 28 7.75 -2.53 25.94
C ASN A 28 6.47 -3.23 25.43
N LYS A 29 5.52 -2.52 24.80
CA LYS A 29 4.37 -3.13 24.14
C LYS A 29 4.50 -3.06 22.62
N VAL A 30 4.25 -4.20 21.97
CA VAL A 30 4.12 -4.28 20.51
C VAL A 30 2.67 -4.04 20.12
N LYS A 31 2.40 -2.98 19.36
CA LYS A 31 1.07 -2.69 18.79
C LYS A 31 1.12 -2.80 17.27
N TYR A 32 0.18 -3.52 16.68
CA TYR A 32 0.02 -3.55 15.22
C TYR A 32 -1.04 -2.53 14.80
N LEU A 33 -0.62 -1.45 14.15
CA LEU A 33 -1.51 -0.45 13.58
C LEU A 33 -1.93 -0.90 12.18
N LYS A 34 -3.24 -1.01 11.95
CA LYS A 34 -3.79 -1.18 10.61
C LYS A 34 -3.86 0.19 9.94
N THR A 35 -3.39 0.28 8.71
CA THR A 35 -3.52 1.48 7.89
C THR A 35 -4.04 1.06 6.53
N ALA A 36 -5.09 1.73 6.06
CA ALA A 36 -5.72 1.45 4.78
C ALA A 36 -5.45 2.59 3.80
N PHE A 37 -5.05 2.23 2.59
CA PHE A 37 -4.92 3.12 1.46
C PHE A 37 -6.10 2.87 0.51
N VAL A 38 -6.81 3.93 0.17
CA VAL A 38 -7.87 3.90 -0.84
C VAL A 38 -7.21 3.87 -2.20
N VAL A 39 -7.68 2.96 -3.05
CA VAL A 39 -7.25 2.82 -4.45
C VAL A 39 -8.45 3.20 -5.32
N ASN A 40 -8.23 4.02 -6.34
CA ASN A 40 -9.26 4.42 -7.29
C ASN A 40 -8.73 4.30 -8.72
N ASN A 41 -9.57 4.64 -9.71
CA ASN A 41 -9.24 4.52 -11.12
C ASN A 41 -8.12 5.48 -11.58
N GLN A 42 -7.71 6.42 -10.72
CA GLN A 42 -6.59 7.35 -10.97
C GLN A 42 -5.30 6.89 -10.27
N THR A 43 -5.33 5.78 -9.52
CA THR A 43 -4.15 5.20 -8.90
C THR A 43 -3.38 4.42 -9.96
N LEU A 44 -2.14 4.82 -10.24
CA LEU A 44 -1.24 4.06 -11.09
C LEU A 44 -0.67 2.89 -10.29
N ILE A 45 -0.78 1.67 -10.82
CA ILE A 45 -0.23 0.47 -10.18
C ILE A 45 0.74 -0.19 -11.16
N THR A 46 1.98 -0.35 -10.75
CA THR A 46 3.05 -0.95 -11.56
C THR A 46 3.74 -2.09 -10.83
N ASP A 47 4.37 -2.99 -11.58
CA ASP A 47 5.33 -3.94 -11.03
C ASP A 47 6.76 -3.35 -11.02
N LYS A 48 7.73 -4.17 -10.60
CA LYS A 48 9.16 -3.83 -10.57
C LYS A 48 9.74 -3.49 -11.95
N ASP A 49 9.13 -3.99 -13.03
CA ASP A 49 9.56 -3.84 -14.41
C ASP A 49 8.79 -2.68 -15.10
N ASN A 50 8.03 -1.90 -14.30
CA ASN A 50 7.16 -0.80 -14.73
C ASN A 50 6.00 -1.22 -15.64
N HIS A 51 5.64 -2.50 -15.67
CA HIS A 51 4.40 -2.92 -16.32
C HIS A 51 3.21 -2.49 -15.49
N THR A 52 2.17 -2.01 -16.17
CA THR A 52 0.90 -1.69 -15.50
C THR A 52 0.24 -2.99 -15.06
N VAL A 53 -0.05 -3.09 -13.77
CA VAL A 53 -0.74 -4.23 -13.18
C VAL A 53 -1.99 -3.75 -12.45
N THR A 54 -2.81 -4.68 -12.00
CA THR A 54 -4.02 -4.37 -11.24
C THR A 54 -3.81 -4.57 -9.75
N LEU A 55 -4.74 -4.06 -8.93
CA LEU A 55 -4.72 -4.28 -7.49
C LEU A 55 -4.83 -5.77 -7.14
N LEU A 56 -5.49 -6.58 -7.99
CA LEU A 56 -5.66 -8.02 -7.80
C LEU A 56 -4.35 -8.80 -7.97
N ASP A 57 -3.39 -8.25 -8.72
CA ASP A 57 -2.08 -8.85 -8.92
C ASP A 57 -1.19 -8.69 -7.67
N ILE A 58 -1.54 -7.77 -6.78
CA ILE A 58 -0.86 -7.57 -5.50
C ILE A 58 -1.35 -8.62 -4.50
N LYS A 59 -0.44 -9.50 -4.06
CA LYS A 59 -0.76 -10.54 -3.08
C LYS A 59 -0.49 -10.08 -1.65
N VAL A 60 -1.18 -10.71 -0.70
CA VAL A 60 -0.84 -10.58 0.72
C VAL A 60 0.60 -11.04 0.93
N GLY A 61 1.38 -10.23 1.62
CA GLY A 61 2.79 -10.48 1.85
C GLY A 61 3.72 -9.93 0.77
N SER A 62 3.21 -9.42 -0.36
CA SER A 62 4.01 -8.65 -1.31
C SER A 62 4.55 -7.39 -0.64
N ARG A 63 5.75 -6.97 -1.08
CA ARG A 63 6.33 -5.69 -0.69
C ARG A 63 5.97 -4.66 -1.75
N VAL A 64 5.42 -3.55 -1.32
CA VAL A 64 4.93 -2.49 -2.21
C VAL A 64 5.43 -1.14 -1.72
N THR A 65 5.72 -0.26 -2.66
CA THR A 65 5.93 1.16 -2.41
C THR A 65 4.65 1.89 -2.74
N ILE A 66 4.11 2.67 -1.80
CA ILE A 66 2.86 3.41 -1.99
C ILE A 66 3.15 4.90 -1.89
N ASP A 67 2.83 5.60 -2.97
CA ASP A 67 2.73 7.06 -3.00
C ASP A 67 1.29 7.44 -2.72
N PHE A 68 1.06 8.24 -1.68
CA PHE A 68 -0.29 8.66 -1.31
C PHE A 68 -0.37 10.12 -0.93
N ILE A 69 -1.59 10.64 -1.01
CA ILE A 69 -1.98 11.92 -0.48
C ILE A 69 -3.00 11.74 0.65
N LYS A 70 -2.99 12.65 1.62
CA LYS A 70 -4.04 12.73 2.63
C LYS A 70 -5.15 13.63 2.10
N THR A 71 -6.34 13.09 1.95
CA THR A 71 -7.53 13.83 1.52
C THR A 71 -8.11 14.68 2.66
N GLN A 72 -9.00 15.62 2.33
CA GLN A 72 -9.69 16.47 3.32
C GLN A 72 -10.47 15.62 4.35
N ASP A 73 -11.06 14.50 3.91
CA ASP A 73 -11.69 13.45 4.73
C ASP A 73 -10.73 12.68 5.65
N ARG A 74 -9.46 13.05 5.69
CA ARG A 74 -8.38 12.36 6.41
C ARG A 74 -8.10 10.93 5.92
N LYS A 75 -8.69 10.50 4.79
CA LYS A 75 -8.38 9.22 4.13
C LYS A 75 -7.04 9.30 3.40
N LEU A 76 -6.32 8.19 3.34
CA LEU A 76 -5.07 8.07 2.57
C LEU A 76 -5.41 7.55 1.17
N LEU A 77 -5.28 8.40 0.15
CA LEU A 77 -5.55 8.05 -1.23
C LEU A 77 -4.23 7.71 -1.93
N ALA A 78 -4.10 6.48 -2.41
CA ALA A 78 -2.95 6.07 -3.21
C ALA A 78 -3.00 6.75 -4.59
N LYS A 79 -1.86 7.28 -5.01
CA LYS A 79 -1.62 7.86 -6.34
C LYS A 79 -0.73 6.95 -7.17
N GLY A 80 0.26 6.33 -6.53
CA GLY A 80 1.14 5.33 -7.13
C GLY A 80 1.29 4.13 -6.21
N ILE A 81 1.31 2.93 -6.78
CA ILE A 81 1.65 1.69 -6.09
C ILE A 81 2.64 0.93 -6.95
N ASN A 82 3.85 0.71 -6.47
CA ASN A 82 4.85 -0.12 -7.14
C ASN A 82 5.02 -1.44 -6.38
N ALA A 83 4.69 -2.57 -7.02
CA ALA A 83 4.86 -3.91 -6.48
C ALA A 83 6.27 -4.44 -6.71
N LEU A 84 7.13 -4.31 -5.68
CA LEU A 84 8.54 -4.68 -5.73
C LEU A 84 8.79 -6.20 -5.80
N ARG A 85 7.79 -7.01 -5.42
CA ARG A 85 7.89 -8.48 -5.48
C ARG A 85 6.51 -9.12 -5.62
N SER A 86 6.15 -9.50 -6.84
CA SER A 86 5.20 -10.58 -7.07
C SER A 86 5.98 -11.89 -6.96
N VAL A 87 5.63 -12.75 -6.01
CA VAL A 87 6.14 -14.12 -5.99
C VAL A 87 5.46 -14.83 -7.15
N TYR A 88 6.07 -14.75 -8.34
CA TYR A 88 5.88 -15.74 -9.38
C TYR A 88 6.62 -17.00 -8.91
N LYS A 89 5.84 -18.05 -8.66
CA LYS A 89 6.29 -19.43 -8.66
C LYS A 89 5.23 -20.21 -9.42
#